data_AF-A0A7Y0JP70-F1
#
_entry.id   AF-A0A7Y0JP70-F1
#
_cell.length_a   1.000
_cell.length_b   1.000
_cell.length_c   1.000
_cell.angle_alpha   90.00
_cell.angle_beta   90.00
_cell.angle_gamma   90.00
#
_symmetry.space_group_name_H-M   'P 1'
#
loop_
_entity.id
_entity.type
_entity.pdbx_description
1 polymer ?
#
loop_
_entity_poly.entity_id
_entity_poly.type
_entity_poly.pdbx_seq_one_letter_code
_entity_poly.pdbx_strand_id
1 'polypeptide(L)'
;MMTYRMGEAADLLGVSVDTVRRWIDAGRLAAERDEHGHRTIGGADLAGFARSLSDDPDPGTRRSSARNRLRGIVTAITKDAVMAQVDIQAGPFRVVSLMSSEAVEELGLEVGSTATAVIKSTTVVVERGDDA
;
A
#
# COMPACT_ATOMS: atom_id res chain seq x y z
N MET A 1 -1.65 -4.22 -24.85
CA MET A 1 -2.43 -4.10 -23.59
C MET A 1 -1.55 -4.66 -22.48
N MET A 2 -1.41 -4.00 -21.34
CA MET A 2 -0.54 -4.52 -20.26
C MET A 2 -1.15 -5.81 -19.70
N THR A 3 -0.35 -6.85 -19.53
CA THR A 3 -0.76 -8.14 -18.96
C THR A 3 0.18 -8.52 -17.83
N TYR A 4 -0.36 -9.09 -16.77
CA TYR A 4 0.39 -9.49 -15.58
C TYR A 4 0.25 -10.99 -15.34
N ARG A 5 1.35 -11.66 -14.99
CA ARG A 5 1.32 -13.01 -14.42
C ARG A 5 0.74 -12.96 -13.01
N MET A 6 0.31 -14.12 -12.50
CA MET A 6 -0.25 -14.22 -11.15
C MET A 6 0.71 -13.75 -10.06
N GLY A 7 2.03 -13.93 -10.25
CA GLY A 7 3.07 -13.41 -9.34
C GLY A 7 3.08 -11.88 -9.29
N GLU A 8 3.20 -11.24 -10.44
CA GLU A 8 3.22 -9.78 -10.57
C GLU A 8 1.92 -9.15 -10.04
N ALA A 9 0.76 -9.79 -10.32
CA ALA A 9 -0.52 -9.35 -9.77
C ALA A 9 -0.60 -9.51 -8.25
N ALA A 10 -0.03 -10.59 -7.69
CA ALA A 10 0.01 -10.82 -6.26
C ALA A 10 0.86 -9.76 -5.54
N ASP A 11 2.02 -9.42 -6.10
CA ASP A 11 2.91 -8.39 -5.58
C ASP A 11 2.24 -7.00 -5.61
N LEU A 12 1.62 -6.63 -6.73
CA LEU A 12 0.89 -5.37 -6.87
C LEU A 12 -0.29 -5.23 -5.90
N LEU A 13 -0.98 -6.34 -5.61
CA LEU A 13 -2.12 -6.36 -4.70
C LEU A 13 -1.72 -6.59 -3.23
N GLY A 14 -0.44 -6.84 -2.94
CA GLY A 14 0.06 -7.10 -1.59
C GLY A 14 -0.49 -8.40 -0.97
N VAL A 15 -0.73 -9.43 -1.79
CA VAL A 15 -1.25 -10.73 -1.34
C VAL A 15 -0.40 -11.89 -1.85
N SER A 16 -0.69 -13.11 -1.40
CA SER A 16 -0.03 -14.31 -1.93
C SER A 16 -0.54 -14.69 -3.33
N VAL A 17 0.30 -15.37 -4.12
CA VAL A 17 -0.08 -15.97 -5.42
C VAL A 17 -1.27 -16.92 -5.27
N ASP A 18 -1.34 -17.66 -4.16
CA ASP A 18 -2.47 -18.54 -3.85
C ASP A 18 -3.79 -17.79 -3.65
N THR A 19 -3.73 -16.59 -3.06
CA THR A 19 -4.88 -15.70 -2.94
C THR A 19 -5.39 -15.26 -4.32
N VAL A 20 -4.47 -14.86 -5.20
CA VAL A 20 -4.81 -14.48 -6.59
C VAL A 20 -5.41 -15.66 -7.36
N ARG A 21 -4.78 -16.83 -7.26
CA ARG A 21 -5.29 -18.07 -7.86
C ARG A 21 -6.71 -18.37 -7.39
N ARG A 22 -6.96 -18.28 -6.09
CA ARG A 22 -8.29 -18.49 -5.50
C ARG A 22 -9.33 -17.50 -6.03
N TRP A 23 -8.96 -16.23 -6.25
CA TRP A 23 -9.88 -15.24 -6.83
C TRP A 23 -10.20 -15.52 -8.30
N ILE A 24 -9.23 -15.97 -9.08
CA ILE A 24 -9.44 -16.39 -10.47
C ILE A 24 -10.35 -17.62 -10.52
N ASP A 25 -10.07 -18.64 -9.71
CA ASP A 25 -10.86 -19.87 -9.67
C ASP A 25 -12.30 -19.62 -9.19
N ALA A 26 -12.50 -18.61 -8.34
CA ALA A 26 -13.81 -18.15 -7.91
C ALA A 26 -14.51 -17.21 -8.92
N GLY A 27 -13.90 -16.92 -10.07
CA GLY A 27 -14.44 -16.03 -11.10
C GLY A 27 -14.48 -14.54 -10.70
N ARG A 28 -13.79 -14.16 -9.62
CA ARG A 28 -13.74 -12.77 -9.11
C ARG A 28 -12.75 -11.89 -9.87
N LEU A 29 -11.72 -12.50 -10.45
CA LEU A 29 -10.69 -11.84 -11.26
C LEU A 29 -10.54 -12.59 -12.58
N ALA A 30 -10.76 -11.89 -13.70
CA ALA A 30 -10.61 -12.47 -15.02
C ALA A 30 -9.13 -12.76 -15.34
N ALA A 31 -8.87 -13.93 -15.92
CA ALA A 31 -7.55 -14.31 -16.40
C ALA A 31 -7.68 -15.20 -17.64
N GLU A 32 -6.80 -15.00 -18.60
CA GLU A 32 -6.69 -15.81 -19.81
C GLU A 32 -5.47 -16.74 -19.71
N ARG A 33 -5.36 -17.69 -20.64
CA ARG A 33 -4.13 -18.49 -20.79
C ARG A 33 -3.34 -17.96 -21.97
N ASP A 34 -2.04 -17.73 -21.76
CA ASP A 34 -1.12 -17.41 -22.86
C ASP A 34 -0.89 -18.65 -23.75
N GLU A 35 -0.16 -18.46 -24.85
CA GLU A 35 0.20 -19.52 -25.80
C GLU A 35 1.01 -20.66 -25.16
N HIS A 36 1.62 -20.41 -24.00
CA HIS A 36 2.41 -21.36 -23.22
C HIS A 36 1.62 -21.98 -22.05
N GLY A 37 0.32 -21.68 -21.94
CA GLY A 37 -0.59 -22.20 -20.92
C GLY A 37 -0.57 -21.49 -19.56
N HIS A 38 0.24 -20.43 -19.38
CA HIS A 38 0.29 -19.65 -18.16
C HIS A 38 -0.94 -18.74 -18.04
N ARG A 39 -1.45 -18.58 -16.81
CA ARG A 39 -2.52 -17.62 -16.54
C ARG A 39 -1.98 -16.19 -16.54
N THR A 40 -2.58 -15.33 -17.36
CA THR A 40 -2.28 -13.90 -17.47
C THR A 40 -3.54 -13.08 -17.21
N ILE A 41 -3.39 -11.93 -16.56
CA ILE A 41 -4.47 -11.03 -16.17
C ILE A 41 -4.33 -9.74 -16.98
N GLY A 42 -5.42 -9.30 -17.62
CA GLY A 42 -5.46 -8.02 -18.29
C GLY A 42 -5.30 -6.87 -17.30
N GLY A 43 -4.44 -5.89 -17.59
CA GLY A 43 -4.16 -4.78 -16.67
C GLY A 43 -5.39 -3.93 -16.34
N ALA A 44 -6.34 -3.81 -17.26
CA ALA A 44 -7.62 -3.13 -17.02
C ALA A 44 -8.48 -3.90 -16.00
N ASP A 45 -8.53 -5.23 -16.11
CA ASP A 45 -9.26 -6.11 -15.20
C ASP A 45 -8.61 -6.11 -13.81
N LEU A 46 -7.27 -6.20 -13.74
CA LEU A 46 -6.53 -6.12 -12.49
C LEU A 46 -6.76 -4.78 -11.78
N ALA A 47 -6.69 -3.66 -12.50
CA ALA A 47 -6.95 -2.33 -11.95
C ALA A 47 -8.41 -2.16 -11.51
N GLY A 48 -9.37 -2.71 -12.26
CA GLY A 48 -10.79 -2.74 -11.89
C GLY A 48 -11.02 -3.52 -10.59
N PHE A 49 -10.38 -4.68 -10.47
CA PHE A 49 -10.44 -5.50 -9.26
C PHE A 49 -9.76 -4.83 -8.06
N ALA A 50 -8.59 -4.20 -8.24
CA ALA A 50 -7.89 -3.49 -7.17
C ALA A 50 -8.75 -2.37 -6.55
N ARG A 51 -9.52 -1.64 -7.38
CA ARG A 51 -10.46 -0.64 -6.89
C ARG A 51 -11.56 -1.25 -6.02
N SER A 52 -12.14 -2.38 -6.43
CA SER A 52 -13.23 -3.01 -5.66
C SER A 52 -12.78 -3.58 -4.33
N LEU A 53 -11.49 -3.87 -4.15
CA LEU A 53 -10.91 -4.23 -2.84
C LEU A 53 -10.83 -3.05 -1.87
N SER A 54 -10.80 -1.82 -2.38
CA SER A 54 -10.56 -0.60 -1.59
C SER A 54 -11.85 0.04 -1.07
N ASP A 55 -13.02 -0.43 -1.51
CA ASP A 55 -14.34 0.14 -1.20
C ASP A 55 -14.90 -0.27 0.19
N ASP A 56 -14.06 -0.80 1.10
CA ASP A 56 -14.42 -1.07 2.50
C ASP A 56 -13.83 0.01 3.42
N PRO A 57 -14.48 1.18 3.57
CA PRO A 57 -13.97 2.26 4.40
C PRO A 57 -14.00 1.86 5.86
N ASP A 58 -12.84 1.92 6.53
CA ASP A 58 -12.76 1.83 7.99
C ASP A 58 -13.72 2.87 8.62
N PRO A 59 -14.78 2.44 9.32
CA PRO A 59 -15.84 3.30 9.83
C PRO A 59 -15.35 4.33 10.87
N GLY A 60 -14.10 4.20 11.36
CA GLY A 60 -13.44 5.18 12.25
C GLY A 60 -12.68 6.31 11.55
N THR A 61 -12.70 6.38 10.21
CA THR A 61 -11.86 7.34 9.47
C THR A 61 -12.33 8.78 9.65
N ARG A 62 -11.54 9.59 10.38
CA ARG A 62 -11.69 11.07 10.38
C ARG A 62 -11.69 11.58 8.95
N ARG A 63 -12.67 12.41 8.59
CA ARG A 63 -12.71 13.13 7.31
C ARG A 63 -11.49 14.05 7.22
N SER A 64 -10.52 13.67 6.39
CA SER A 64 -9.32 14.44 6.08
C SER A 64 -9.17 14.58 4.57
N SER A 65 -8.57 15.67 4.11
CA SER A 65 -8.24 15.85 2.69
C SER A 65 -7.09 14.95 2.24
N ALA A 66 -6.30 14.42 3.17
CA ALA A 66 -5.31 13.40 2.89
C ALA A 66 -5.98 12.05 2.62
N ARG A 67 -5.79 11.51 1.40
CA ARG A 67 -6.41 10.26 0.96
C ARG A 67 -5.55 9.02 1.22
N ASN A 68 -4.24 9.20 1.39
CA ASN A 68 -3.33 8.09 1.65
C ASN A 68 -3.17 7.92 3.16
N ARG A 69 -3.70 6.82 3.71
CA ARG A 69 -3.56 6.45 5.12
C ARG A 69 -2.93 5.08 5.21
N LEU A 70 -1.71 5.03 5.69
CA LEU A 70 -0.91 3.81 5.78
C LEU A 70 -0.75 3.46 7.25
N ARG A 71 -1.56 2.52 7.75
CA ARG A 71 -1.47 2.03 9.12
C ARG A 71 -0.25 1.11 9.25
N GLY A 72 0.50 1.30 10.32
CA GLY A 72 1.74 0.57 10.55
C GLY A 72 2.19 0.62 12.01
N ILE A 73 3.42 0.16 12.23
CA ILE A 73 4.09 0.17 13.53
C ILE A 73 5.32 1.08 13.46
N VAL A 74 5.55 1.88 14.49
CA VAL A 74 6.76 2.70 14.61
C VAL A 74 7.94 1.77 14.89
N THR A 75 9.00 1.88 14.09
CA THR A 75 10.19 1.01 14.14
C THR A 75 11.43 1.76 14.60
N ALA A 76 11.51 3.07 14.37
CA ALA A 76 12.57 3.93 14.88
C ALA A 76 12.09 5.36 15.04
N ILE A 77 12.70 6.08 15.99
CA ILE A 77 12.54 7.52 16.20
C ILE A 77 13.94 8.10 16.41
N THR A 78 14.33 9.05 15.56
CA THR A 78 15.54 9.86 15.75
C THR A 78 15.10 11.29 16.02
N LYS A 79 15.50 11.84 17.16
CA LYS A 79 15.01 13.14 17.64
C LYS A 79 16.16 14.09 17.92
N ASP A 80 16.02 15.31 17.44
CA ASP A 80 16.94 16.42 17.69
C ASP A 80 16.22 17.49 18.54
N ALA A 81 16.83 18.67 18.72
CA ALA A 81 16.22 19.73 19.52
C ALA A 81 14.89 20.27 18.93
N VAL A 82 14.74 20.24 17.61
CA VAL A 82 13.60 20.86 16.90
C VAL A 82 12.82 19.84 16.06
N MET A 83 13.53 18.95 15.38
CA MET A 83 12.97 18.01 14.42
C MET A 83 13.15 16.57 14.88
N ALA A 84 12.25 15.71 14.44
CA ALA A 84 12.32 14.29 14.61
C ALA A 84 12.01 13.57 13.30
N GLN A 85 12.71 12.46 13.09
CA GLN A 85 12.41 11.47 12.08
C GLN A 85 11.70 10.29 12.75
N VAL A 86 10.56 9.89 12.19
CA VAL A 86 9.78 8.73 12.63
C VAL A 86 9.65 7.75 11.48
N ASP A 87 10.03 6.51 11.73
CA ASP A 87 10.02 5.42 10.76
C ASP A 87 8.86 4.46 11.05
N ILE A 88 7.93 4.32 10.10
CA ILE A 88 6.76 3.45 10.22
C ILE A 88 6.87 2.30 9.21
N GLN A 89 6.75 1.06 9.68
CA GLN A 89 6.54 -0.09 8.81
C GLN A 89 5.03 -0.26 8.56
N ALA A 90 4.59 0.00 7.33
CA ALA A 90 3.20 -0.08 6.90
C ALA A 90 3.05 -1.12 5.76
N GLY A 91 2.66 -2.34 6.13
CA GLY A 91 2.67 -3.47 5.18
C GLY A 91 4.10 -3.71 4.66
N PRO A 92 4.31 -3.83 3.34
CA PRO A 92 5.65 -4.00 2.77
C PRO A 92 6.48 -2.71 2.72
N PHE A 93 5.89 -1.55 3.05
CA PHE A 93 6.52 -0.25 2.86
C PHE A 93 7.10 0.32 4.16
N ARG A 94 8.31 0.88 4.10
CA ARG A 94 8.85 1.77 5.13
C ARG A 94 8.50 3.21 4.78
N VAL A 95 7.76 3.87 5.65
CA VAL A 95 7.36 5.28 5.51
C VAL A 95 8.14 6.11 6.52
N VAL A 96 8.85 7.13 6.05
CA VAL A 96 9.62 8.05 6.90
C VAL A 96 8.89 9.38 6.98
N SER A 97 8.63 9.86 8.19
CA SER A 97 8.03 11.16 8.45
C SER A 97 9.02 12.06 9.17
N LEU A 98 9.18 13.29 8.66
CA LEU A 98 9.85 14.36 9.38
C LEU A 98 8.79 15.25 10.03
N MET A 99 8.89 15.43 11.34
CA MET A 99 7.96 16.23 12.13
C MET A 99 8.69 16.94 13.27
N SER A 100 8.02 17.82 14.01
CA SER A 100 8.65 18.45 15.16
C SER A 100 8.89 17.44 16.29
N SER A 101 9.96 17.67 17.03
CA SER A 101 10.30 16.96 18.25
C SER A 101 9.18 16.97 19.29
N GLU A 102 8.47 18.10 19.41
CA GLU A 102 7.30 18.27 20.27
C GLU A 102 6.12 17.41 19.81
N ALA A 103 5.86 17.33 18.50
CA ALA A 103 4.74 16.53 18.00
C ALA A 103 4.91 15.03 18.26
N VAL A 104 6.15 14.51 18.29
CA VAL A 104 6.42 13.12 18.70
C VAL A 104 6.01 12.90 20.15
N GLU A 105 6.33 13.84 21.04
CA GLU A 105 5.98 13.79 22.47
C GLU A 105 4.48 13.95 22.71
N GLU A 106 3.85 14.93 22.07
CA GLU A 106 2.40 15.18 22.17
C GLU A 106 1.57 13.98 21.72
N LEU A 107 2.04 13.28 20.69
CA LEU A 107 1.39 12.07 20.18
C LEU A 107 1.75 10.80 20.97
N GLY A 108 2.70 10.88 21.91
CA GLY A 108 3.18 9.73 22.68
C GLY A 108 3.76 8.63 21.78
N LEU A 109 4.48 9.01 20.72
CA LEU A 109 5.06 8.05 19.80
C LEU A 109 6.30 7.41 20.41
N GLU A 110 6.32 6.08 20.40
CA GLU A 110 7.42 5.25 20.87
C GLU A 110 7.65 4.12 19.86
N VAL A 111 8.86 3.57 19.84
CA VAL A 111 9.13 2.36 19.05
C VAL A 111 8.21 1.23 19.52
N GLY A 112 7.49 0.62 18.59
CA GLY A 112 6.47 -0.40 18.85
C GLY A 112 5.03 0.12 18.89
N SER A 113 4.82 1.44 18.91
CA SER A 113 3.46 2.00 18.88
C SER A 113 2.81 1.82 17.50
N THR A 114 1.48 1.67 17.48
CA THR A 114 0.72 1.72 16.22
C THR A 114 0.56 3.17 15.79
N ALA A 115 0.91 3.47 14.54
CA ALA A 115 0.74 4.78 13.95
C ALA A 115 0.08 4.69 12.57
N THR A 116 -0.49 5.78 12.10
CA THR A 116 -1.00 5.88 10.72
C THR A 116 -0.29 7.04 10.04
N ALA A 117 0.50 6.75 9.02
CA ALA A 117 1.05 7.78 8.16
C ALA A 117 -0.08 8.35 7.30
N VAL A 118 -0.33 9.66 7.43
CA VAL A 118 -1.37 10.39 6.69
C VAL A 118 -0.70 11.30 5.69
N ILE A 119 -0.79 10.96 4.40
CA ILE A 119 -0.06 11.65 3.33
C ILE A 119 -1.06 12.38 2.43
N LYS A 120 -0.83 13.67 2.21
CA LYS A 120 -1.65 14.49 1.30
C LYS A 120 -1.43 14.04 -0.14
N SER A 121 -2.51 13.88 -0.91
CA SER A 121 -2.45 13.39 -2.29
C SER A 121 -1.60 14.27 -3.21
N THR A 122 -1.47 15.56 -2.91
CA THR A 122 -0.68 16.51 -3.71
C THR A 122 0.84 16.33 -3.59
N THR A 123 1.31 15.41 -2.73
CA THR A 123 2.74 15.16 -2.48
C THR A 123 3.15 13.78 -3.00
N VAL A 124 2.35 13.15 -3.84
CA VAL A 124 2.66 11.87 -4.48
C VAL A 124 3.30 12.12 -5.85
N VAL A 125 4.42 11.46 -6.11
CA VAL A 125 5.08 11.41 -7.42
C VAL A 125 4.75 10.06 -8.05
N VAL A 126 4.45 10.06 -9.35
CA VAL A 126 4.18 8.83 -10.12
C VAL A 126 5.30 8.67 -11.15
N GLU A 127 5.97 7.54 -11.09
CA GLU A 127 6.96 7.10 -12.07
C GLU A 127 6.41 5.85 -12.76
N ARG A 128 6.72 5.69 -14.04
CA ARG A 128 6.46 4.42 -14.74
C ARG A 128 7.61 3.47 -14.39
N GLY A 129 7.30 2.23 -14.02
CA GLY A 129 8.33 1.20 -13.91
C GLY A 129 8.96 0.97 -15.29
N ASP A 130 10.27 1.12 -15.39
CA ASP A 130 11.02 0.67 -16.56
C ASP A 130 11.16 -0.85 -16.46
N ASP A 131 10.59 -1.58 -17.42
CA ASP A 131 10.81 -3.02 -17.56
C ASP A 131 12.30 -3.23 -17.89
N ALA A 132 13.07 -3.81 -16.96
CA ALA A 132 14.44 -4.27 -17.17
C ALA A 132 14.47 -5.78 -17.45
#